data_AF-A0A7V3I292-F1
#
_entry.id   AF-A0A7V3I292-F1
#
_cell.length_a   1.000
_cell.length_b   1.000
_cell.length_c   1.000
_cell.angle_alpha   90.00
_cell.angle_beta   90.00
_cell.angle_gamma   90.00
#
_symmetry.space_group_name_H-M   'P 1'
#
loop_
_entity.id
_entity.type
_entity.pdbx_description
1 polymer ?
#
loop_
_entity_poly.entity_id
_entity_poly.type
_entity_poly.pdbx_seq_one_letter_code
_entity_poly.pdbx_strand_id
1 'polypeptide(L)'
;MKFSSFLRIHWAALRALLVLTVVTGLAYPLFVWLLAQIPGLHDKAEGSMLAVNGRPVGSRLIGQLFTDSDGTPLPQYFQSRPSAAGHGYDPLSSGASNLGPENIVDAPG
;
A
#
# COMPACT_ATOMS: atom_id res chain seq x y z
N MET A 1 24.68 -6.03 -41.84
CA MET A 1 23.93 -4.81 -41.45
C MET A 1 24.94 -3.68 -41.27
N LYS A 2 24.68 -2.46 -41.77
CA LYS A 2 25.63 -1.35 -41.64
C LYS A 2 25.69 -0.91 -40.16
N PHE A 3 26.88 -0.90 -39.56
CA PHE A 3 27.11 -0.52 -38.15
C PHE A 3 26.49 0.84 -37.79
N SER A 4 26.49 1.78 -38.73
CA SER A 4 25.82 3.09 -38.62
C SER A 4 24.31 3.00 -38.37
N SER A 5 23.61 2.09 -39.06
CA SER A 5 22.16 1.90 -38.87
C SER A 5 21.85 1.30 -37.50
N PHE A 6 22.69 0.37 -37.03
CA PHE A 6 22.56 -0.25 -35.71
C PHE A 6 22.69 0.81 -34.60
N LEU A 7 23.74 1.65 -34.65
CA LEU A 7 23.97 2.70 -33.66
C LEU A 7 22.83 3.73 -33.61
N ARG A 8 22.32 4.16 -34.78
CA ARG A 8 21.22 5.12 -34.86
C ARG A 8 19.93 4.63 -34.20
N ILE A 9 19.58 3.36 -34.40
CA ILE A 9 18.34 2.77 -33.85
C ILE A 9 18.45 2.65 -32.32
N HIS A 10 19.56 2.14 -31.79
CA HIS A 10 19.74 1.99 -30.36
C HIS A 10 19.79 3.34 -29.63
N TRP A 11 20.37 4.35 -30.26
CA TRP A 11 20.36 5.71 -29.73
C TRP A 11 18.96 6.33 -29.67
N ALA A 12 18.15 6.14 -30.71
CA ALA A 12 16.75 6.57 -30.70
C ALA A 12 15.94 5.84 -29.62
N ALA A 13 16.15 4.54 -29.46
CA ALA A 13 15.51 3.73 -28.41
C ALA A 13 15.92 4.19 -27.00
N LEU A 14 17.21 4.46 -26.76
CA LEU A 14 17.70 4.97 -25.47
C LEU A 14 17.09 6.34 -25.15
N ARG A 15 17.04 7.25 -26.13
CA ARG A 15 16.39 8.56 -25.94
C ARG A 15 14.92 8.42 -25.58
N ALA A 16 14.18 7.56 -26.30
CA ALA A 16 12.79 7.29 -25.99
C ALA A 16 12.63 6.74 -24.57
N LEU A 17 13.45 5.75 -24.18
CA LEU A 17 13.45 5.18 -22.84
C LEU A 17 13.68 6.25 -21.77
N LEU A 18 14.67 7.13 -21.94
CA LEU A 18 14.98 8.19 -20.99
C LEU A 18 13.83 9.22 -20.89
N VAL A 19 13.29 9.66 -22.03
CA VAL A 19 12.16 10.59 -22.05
C VAL A 19 10.95 10.00 -21.36
N LEU A 20 10.57 8.75 -21.69
CA LEU A 20 9.45 8.07 -21.05
C LEU A 20 9.70 7.87 -19.56
N THR A 21 10.92 7.51 -19.13
CA THR A 21 11.27 7.37 -17.71
C THR A 21 11.08 8.68 -16.94
N VAL A 22 11.52 9.82 -17.52
CA VAL A 22 11.32 11.13 -16.90
C VAL A 22 9.84 11.49 -16.85
N VAL A 23 9.09 11.24 -17.93
CA VAL A 23 7.66 11.57 -18.00
C VAL A 23 6.86 10.73 -17.00
N THR A 24 7.03 9.41 -16.99
CA THR A 24 6.21 8.51 -16.15
C THR A 24 6.72 8.35 -14.73
N GLY A 25 8.03 8.50 -14.52
CA GLY A 25 8.67 8.35 -13.20
C GLY A 25 8.78 9.65 -12.40
N LEU A 26 8.81 10.82 -13.06
CA LEU A 26 8.96 12.11 -12.38
C LEU A 26 7.81 13.06 -12.68
N ALA A 27 7.57 13.39 -13.95
CA ALA A 27 6.59 14.41 -14.30
C ALA A 27 5.16 14.01 -13.87
N TYR A 28 4.77 12.76 -14.13
CA TYR A 28 3.44 12.26 -13.78
C TYR A 28 3.21 12.15 -12.26
N PRO A 29 4.08 11.50 -11.46
CA PRO A 29 3.88 11.43 -10.01
C PRO A 29 3.86 12.81 -9.33
N LEU A 30 4.72 13.74 -9.76
CA LEU A 30 4.73 15.12 -9.23
C LEU A 30 3.45 15.87 -9.59
N PHE A 31 2.94 15.69 -10.82
CA PHE A 31 1.68 16.28 -11.25
C PHE A 31 0.51 15.76 -10.41
N VAL A 32 0.42 14.44 -10.21
CA VAL A 32 -0.63 13.82 -9.39
C VAL A 32 -0.53 14.27 -7.93
N TRP A 33 0.68 14.32 -7.36
CA TRP A 33 0.91 14.84 -6.02
C TRP A 33 0.43 16.29 -5.90
N LEU A 34 0.79 17.16 -6.84
CA LEU A 34 0.34 18.56 -6.80
C LEU A 34 -1.20 18.70 -6.84
N LEU A 35 -1.88 17.87 -7.63
CA LEU A 35 -3.35 17.82 -7.65
C LEU A 35 -3.93 17.34 -6.31
N ALA A 36 -3.23 16.46 -5.60
CA ALA A 36 -3.68 15.95 -4.31
C ALA A 36 -3.74 17.04 -3.22
N GLN A 37 -2.97 18.11 -3.35
CA GLN A 37 -2.97 19.26 -2.44
C GLN A 37 -4.22 20.16 -2.59
N ILE A 38 -5.09 19.93 -3.58
CA ILE A 38 -6.33 20.68 -3.74
C ILE A 38 -7.26 20.45 -2.52
N PRO A 39 -7.91 21.50 -1.97
CA PRO A 39 -8.86 21.36 -0.88
C PRO A 39 -9.94 20.31 -1.16
N GLY A 40 -10.19 19.42 -0.20
CA GLY A 40 -11.12 18.30 -0.33
C GLY A 40 -10.50 16.99 -0.85
N LEU A 41 -9.31 17.04 -1.45
CA LEU A 41 -8.51 15.86 -1.80
C LEU A 41 -7.39 15.59 -0.79
N HIS A 42 -6.82 16.65 -0.20
CA HIS A 42 -5.65 16.56 0.68
C HIS A 42 -5.81 15.52 1.81
N ASP A 43 -6.89 15.58 2.59
CA ASP A 43 -7.11 14.65 3.70
C ASP A 43 -7.16 13.17 3.26
N LYS A 44 -7.64 12.92 2.02
CA LYS A 44 -7.68 11.56 1.46
C LYS A 44 -6.30 11.11 1.02
N ALA A 45 -5.52 12.01 0.44
CA ALA A 45 -4.15 11.77 -0.01
C ALA A 45 -3.19 11.52 1.14
N GLU A 46 -3.39 12.19 2.28
CA GLU A 46 -2.65 11.99 3.53
C GLU A 46 -3.14 10.76 4.33
N GLY A 47 -3.90 9.85 3.70
CA GLY A 47 -4.29 8.57 4.29
C GLY A 47 -5.57 8.59 5.13
N SER A 48 -6.37 9.65 5.07
CA SER A 48 -7.66 9.76 5.81
C SER A 48 -7.51 9.53 7.31
N MET A 49 -6.50 10.16 7.91
CA MET A 49 -6.15 10.00 9.32
C MET A 49 -7.26 10.50 10.24
N LEU A 50 -7.49 9.75 11.32
CA LEU A 50 -8.38 10.12 12.43
C LEU A 50 -7.51 10.56 13.61
N ALA A 51 -7.87 11.68 14.23
CA ALA A 51 -7.17 12.22 15.39
C ALA A 51 -8.13 12.52 16.55
N VAL A 52 -7.68 12.23 17.76
CA VAL A 52 -8.38 12.56 19.01
C VAL A 52 -7.42 13.39 19.86
N ASN A 53 -7.85 14.57 20.31
CA ASN A 53 -7.03 15.50 21.09
C ASN A 53 -5.68 15.83 20.41
N GLY A 54 -5.70 16.01 19.08
CA GLY A 54 -4.51 16.31 18.29
C GLY A 54 -3.54 15.15 18.08
N ARG A 55 -3.86 13.94 18.57
CA ARG A 55 -3.03 12.74 18.38
C ARG A 55 -3.64 11.82 17.32
N PRO A 56 -2.88 11.33 16.33
CA PRO A 56 -3.38 10.37 15.36
C PRO A 56 -3.69 9.05 16.08
N VAL A 57 -4.91 8.54 15.91
CA VAL A 57 -5.38 7.28 16.51
C VAL A 57 -5.58 6.17 15.48
N GLY A 58 -5.57 6.51 14.19
CA GLY A 58 -5.71 5.55 13.09
C GLY A 58 -6.09 6.22 11.78
N SER A 59 -6.58 5.43 10.83
CA SER A 59 -7.14 5.91 9.56
C SER A 59 -8.55 5.40 9.40
N ARG A 60 -9.42 6.18 8.74
CA ARG A 60 -10.78 5.76 8.39
C ARG A 60 -10.82 4.50 7.51
N LEU A 61 -9.70 4.15 6.88
CA LEU A 61 -9.59 3.06 5.90
C LEU A 61 -8.84 1.83 6.42
N ILE A 62 -8.22 1.92 7.60
CA ILE A 62 -7.37 0.85 8.14
C ILE A 62 -8.01 0.27 9.39
N GLY A 63 -8.20 -1.05 9.39
CA GLY A 63 -8.67 -1.79 10.56
C GLY A 63 -7.57 -1.95 11.61
N GLN A 64 -7.98 -2.14 12.85
CA GLN A 64 -7.10 -2.39 13.98
C GLN A 64 -7.53 -3.67 14.70
N LEU A 65 -6.59 -4.26 15.43
CA LEU A 65 -6.87 -5.38 16.32
C LEU A 65 -7.48 -4.86 17.62
N PHE A 66 -8.60 -5.46 18.04
CA PHE A 66 -9.31 -5.10 19.28
C PHE A 66 -9.23 -6.23 20.32
N THR A 67 -8.00 -6.67 20.58
CA THR A 67 -7.66 -7.64 21.62
C THR A 67 -6.74 -7.01 22.66
N ASP A 68 -6.63 -7.63 23.82
CA ASP A 68 -5.55 -7.32 24.77
C ASP A 68 -4.21 -7.91 24.33
N SER A 69 -3.19 -7.77 25.19
CA SER A 69 -1.83 -8.28 24.95
C SER A 69 -1.75 -9.80 24.83
N ASP A 70 -2.73 -10.51 25.39
CA ASP A 70 -2.77 -11.97 25.41
C ASP A 70 -3.60 -12.52 24.24
N GLY A 71 -4.11 -11.63 23.36
CA GLY A 71 -4.93 -11.97 22.22
C GLY A 71 -6.41 -12.17 22.56
N THR A 72 -6.83 -11.85 23.79
CA THR A 72 -8.23 -12.00 24.21
C THR A 72 -9.07 -10.84 23.64
N PRO A 73 -10.21 -11.12 23.00
CA PRO A 73 -11.12 -10.08 22.48
C PRO A 73 -11.59 -9.10 23.57
N LEU A 74 -11.45 -7.81 23.32
CA LEU A 74 -11.97 -6.76 24.21
C LEU A 74 -13.50 -6.64 24.07
N PRO A 75 -14.30 -6.91 25.12
CA PRO A 75 -15.76 -7.01 25.01
C PRO A 75 -16.47 -5.69 24.69
N GLN A 76 -15.84 -4.55 24.97
CA GLN A 76 -16.37 -3.22 24.70
C GLN A 76 -16.27 -2.79 23.22
N TYR A 77 -15.57 -3.55 22.39
CA TYR A 77 -15.36 -3.23 20.98
C TYR A 77 -15.96 -4.30 20.07
N PHE A 78 -16.39 -3.85 18.89
CA PHE A 78 -16.74 -4.77 17.82
C PHE A 78 -15.50 -5.52 17.35
N GLN A 79 -15.67 -6.83 17.15
CA GLN A 79 -14.58 -7.69 16.71
C GLN A 79 -14.47 -7.65 15.18
N SER A 80 -13.28 -7.25 14.73
CA SER A 80 -12.93 -7.18 13.31
C SER A 80 -12.80 -8.60 12.73
N ARG A 81 -12.80 -8.73 11.41
CA ARG A 81 -12.52 -10.02 10.75
C ARG A 81 -11.11 -10.50 11.13
N PRO A 82 -10.83 -11.81 11.19
CA PRO A 82 -9.45 -12.29 11.31
C PRO A 82 -8.57 -11.74 10.19
N SER A 83 -7.33 -11.40 10.52
CA SER A 83 -6.33 -10.89 9.57
C SER A 83 -5.05 -11.70 9.72
N ALA A 84 -4.51 -12.14 8.58
CA ALA A 84 -3.23 -12.85 8.51
C ALA A 84 -2.06 -11.91 8.13
N ALA A 85 -2.29 -10.60 8.13
CA ALA A 85 -1.25 -9.59 7.92
C ALA A 85 -0.35 -9.52 9.16
N GLY A 86 0.89 -9.99 9.05
CA GLY A 86 1.85 -10.05 10.15
C GLY A 86 1.29 -10.82 11.35
N HIS A 87 1.28 -10.19 12.52
CA HIS A 87 0.68 -10.71 13.76
C HIS A 87 -0.80 -10.32 13.94
N GLY A 88 -1.49 -9.95 12.84
CA GLY A 88 -2.88 -9.51 12.85
C GLY A 88 -2.99 -7.99 12.72
N TYR A 89 -3.44 -7.52 11.55
CA TYR A 89 -3.59 -6.09 11.23
C TYR A 89 -2.29 -5.27 11.25
N ASP A 90 -1.14 -5.90 10.97
CA ASP A 90 0.13 -5.19 10.82
C ASP A 90 0.14 -4.33 9.54
N PRO A 91 0.28 -2.99 9.60
CA PRO A 91 0.28 -2.13 8.42
C PRO A 91 1.52 -2.28 7.53
N LEU A 92 2.60 -2.91 8.01
CA LEU A 92 3.79 -3.22 7.22
C LEU A 92 3.66 -4.54 6.44
N SER A 93 2.62 -5.33 6.74
CA SER A 93 2.30 -6.57 6.05
C SER A 93 0.95 -6.45 5.35
N SER A 94 0.92 -6.60 4.03
CA SER A 94 -0.35 -6.62 3.28
C SER A 94 -0.50 -7.97 2.61
N GLY A 95 -1.48 -8.76 3.05
CA GLY A 95 -1.67 -10.12 2.55
C GLY A 95 -2.86 -10.82 3.19
N ALA A 96 -3.19 -11.99 2.65
CA ALA A 96 -4.21 -12.90 3.17
C ALA A 96 -3.56 -14.21 3.64
N SER A 97 -4.33 -15.07 4.32
CA SER A 97 -3.84 -16.36 4.79
C SER A 97 -3.41 -17.30 3.66
N ASN A 98 -3.95 -17.12 2.44
CA ASN A 98 -3.70 -17.95 1.26
C ASN A 98 -3.86 -19.47 1.48
N LEU A 99 -4.58 -19.88 2.53
CA LEU A 99 -4.86 -21.28 2.84
C LEU A 99 -5.99 -21.79 1.94
N GLY A 100 -5.79 -22.97 1.34
CA GLY A 100 -6.82 -23.70 0.62
C GLY A 100 -7.71 -24.52 1.56
N PRO A 101 -8.84 -25.05 1.06
CA PRO A 101 -9.75 -25.87 1.87
C PRO A 101 -9.12 -27.12 2.48
N GLU A 102 -8.09 -27.67 1.84
CA GLU A 102 -7.37 -28.88 2.29
C GLU A 102 -6.16 -28.57 3.19
N ASN A 103 -5.89 -27.28 3.50
CA ASN A 103 -4.84 -26.92 4.43
C ASN A 103 -5.30 -27.18 5.87
N ILE A 104 -4.72 -28.21 6.49
CA ILE A 104 -4.94 -28.52 7.90
C ILE A 104 -3.99 -27.65 8.73
N VAL A 105 -4.55 -26.66 9.42
CA VAL A 105 -3.82 -25.76 10.34
C VAL A 105 -4.11 -26.08 11.81
N ASP A 106 -5.29 -26.63 12.08
CA ASP A 106 -5.68 -27.13 13.41
C ASP A 106 -5.29 -28.61 13.55
N ALA A 107 -3.99 -28.90 13.55
CA ALA A 107 -3.51 -30.23 13.94
C ALA A 107 -3.34 -30.25 15.47
N PRO A 108 -3.94 -31.22 16.19
CA PRO A 108 -3.66 -31.39 17.61
C PRO A 108 -2.20 -31.79 17.78
N GLY A 109 -1.40 -30.86 18.30
CA GLY A 109 -0.08 -31.11 18.89
C GLY A 109 -0.18 -31.24 20.40
#